data_AF-A0A2A6RKJ5-F1
#
_entry.id   AF-A0A2A6RKJ5-F1
#
_cell.length_a   1.000
_cell.length_b   1.000
_cell.length_c   1.000
_cell.angle_alpha   90.00
_cell.angle_beta   90.00
_cell.angle_gamma   90.00
#
_symmetry.space_group_name_H-M   'P 1'
#
loop_
_entity.id
_entity.type
_entity.pdbx_description
1 polymer ?
#
loop_
_entity_poly.entity_id
_entity_poly.type
_entity_poly.pdbx_seq_one_letter_code
_entity_poly.pdbx_strand_id
1 'polypeptide(L)'
;MSLDEHEYRRLLCSMSLGYTAYHVWALQARRERKFNIARLLAAASSVKRIRAELAFRALGEVGKTSDNVARALAGLEPESVATGPVTGTGAISRDLLNRAARALAEGRDLLASELDDLFVCGGCGELMEGPTDACAICGTVREGFQSFRAAEAMGNLGPTSIMRRLEQSITTIHALMSDIDEELLAVRAVGGYSIKELIGHLADTDEVFRERAWLILELDEPRLPAAHPPKLAKAEVYRTHPLADLFEHFQNSRQQTLDLLRGLTAAAWRRTGNHPIFGIVPLTHQGNWVIEHERSHLVEMAQLRHDLLHQHDQFNPPVLPPNLVAEILEGE
;
A
#
# COMPACT_ATOMS: atom_id res chain seq x y z
N MET A 1 38.18 -8.02 4.57
CA MET A 1 38.29 -9.39 5.13
C MET A 1 37.25 -10.23 4.44
N SER A 2 37.66 -11.28 3.72
CA SER A 2 36.72 -12.31 3.28
C SER A 2 36.14 -12.96 4.53
N LEU A 3 34.82 -12.95 4.69
CA LEU A 3 34.18 -13.83 5.66
C LEU A 3 34.51 -15.29 5.27
N ASP A 4 34.57 -16.18 6.26
CA ASP A 4 34.67 -17.61 5.96
C ASP A 4 33.30 -18.16 5.50
N GLU A 5 33.30 -19.38 4.96
CA GLU A 5 32.09 -20.01 4.42
C GLU A 5 30.99 -20.18 5.49
N HIS A 6 31.39 -20.45 6.75
CA HIS A 6 30.47 -20.62 7.86
C HIS A 6 29.77 -19.30 8.22
N GLU A 7 30.52 -18.19 8.21
CA GLU A 7 29.99 -16.84 8.42
C GLU A 7 29.01 -16.43 7.32
N TYR A 8 29.27 -16.77 6.05
CA TYR A 8 28.32 -16.52 4.98
C TYR A 8 27.04 -17.35 5.11
N ARG A 9 27.12 -18.62 5.53
CA ARG A 9 25.93 -19.43 5.82
C ARG A 9 25.12 -18.85 6.98
N ARG A 10 25.80 -18.40 8.05
CA ARG A 10 25.14 -17.71 9.17
C ARG A 10 24.45 -16.42 8.72
N LEU A 11 25.13 -15.63 7.89
CA LEU A 11 24.60 -14.38 7.35
C LEU A 11 23.37 -14.65 6.47
N LEU A 12 23.45 -15.61 5.55
CA LEU A 12 22.34 -16.02 4.69
C LEU A 12 21.12 -16.40 5.53
N CYS A 13 21.27 -17.29 6.52
CA CYS A 13 20.16 -17.73 7.34
C CYS A 13 19.56 -16.56 8.17
N SER A 14 20.41 -15.74 8.80
CA SER A 14 19.96 -14.58 9.60
C SER A 14 19.23 -13.54 8.74
N MET A 15 19.76 -13.23 7.56
CA MET A 15 19.18 -12.25 6.65
C MET A 15 17.89 -12.76 5.99
N SER A 16 17.81 -14.03 5.62
CA SER A 16 16.58 -14.63 5.06
C SER A 16 15.43 -14.63 6.07
N LEU A 17 15.69 -15.01 7.33
CA LEU A 17 14.69 -14.93 8.39
C LEU A 17 14.28 -13.49 8.71
N GLY A 18 15.26 -12.59 8.78
CA GLY A 18 15.01 -11.16 8.98
C GLY A 18 14.18 -10.55 7.84
N TYR A 19 14.46 -10.93 6.59
CA TYR A 19 13.70 -10.50 5.42
C TYR A 19 12.21 -10.84 5.58
N THR A 20 11.89 -12.09 5.89
CA THR A 20 10.51 -12.55 6.12
C THR A 20 9.84 -11.78 7.24
N ALA A 21 10.50 -11.60 8.38
CA ALA A 21 9.95 -10.87 9.52
C ALA A 21 9.59 -9.42 9.15
N TYR A 22 10.55 -8.66 8.61
CA TYR A 22 10.32 -7.27 8.22
C TYR A 22 9.31 -7.12 7.08
N HIS A 23 9.28 -8.08 6.14
CA HIS A 23 8.30 -8.10 5.07
C HIS A 23 6.86 -8.21 5.63
N VAL A 24 6.62 -9.20 6.48
CA VAL A 24 5.29 -9.42 7.07
C VAL A 24 4.88 -8.27 7.99
N TRP A 25 5.81 -7.70 8.77
CA TRP A 25 5.53 -6.51 9.58
C TRP A 25 5.19 -5.29 8.75
N ALA A 26 5.86 -5.10 7.60
CA ALA A 26 5.51 -4.03 6.68
C ALA A 26 4.08 -4.18 6.15
N LEU A 27 3.66 -5.39 5.78
CA LEU A 27 2.29 -5.67 5.35
C LEU A 27 1.27 -5.37 6.46
N GLN A 28 1.55 -5.76 7.70
CA GLN A 28 0.69 -5.47 8.85
C GLN A 28 0.57 -3.96 9.08
N ALA A 29 1.68 -3.22 9.08
CA ALA A 29 1.67 -1.77 9.24
C ALA A 29 0.86 -1.07 8.14
N ARG A 30 0.87 -1.57 6.89
CA ARG A 30 0.00 -1.05 5.81
C ARG A 30 -1.48 -1.27 6.11
N ARG A 31 -1.86 -2.45 6.61
CA ARG A 31 -3.25 -2.74 7.00
C ARG A 31 -3.74 -1.80 8.10
N GLU A 32 -2.87 -1.45 9.03
CA GLU A 32 -3.14 -0.48 10.11
C GLU A 32 -3.06 0.99 9.64
N ARG A 33 -2.87 1.23 8.33
CA ARG A 33 -2.73 2.55 7.72
C ARG A 33 -1.56 3.37 8.32
N LYS A 34 -0.50 2.68 8.75
CA LYS A 34 0.79 3.25 9.20
C LYS A 34 1.77 3.24 8.03
N PHE A 35 1.51 4.06 7.02
CA PHE A 35 2.20 4.02 5.73
C PHE A 35 3.70 4.33 5.84
N ASN A 36 4.10 5.30 6.66
CA ASN A 36 5.51 5.64 6.83
C ASN A 36 6.26 4.57 7.62
N ILE A 37 5.65 4.01 8.66
CA ILE A 37 6.23 2.87 9.38
C ILE A 37 6.32 1.64 8.46
N ALA A 38 5.29 1.37 7.67
CA ALA A 38 5.31 0.30 6.69
C ALA A 38 6.44 0.48 5.65
N ARG A 39 6.64 1.72 5.18
CA ARG A 39 7.72 2.10 4.27
C ARG A 39 9.09 1.85 4.89
N LEU A 40 9.29 2.24 6.15
CA LEU A 40 10.51 1.94 6.91
C LEU A 40 10.75 0.43 7.03
N LEU A 41 9.73 -0.34 7.40
CA LEU A 41 9.84 -1.79 7.54
C LEU A 41 10.11 -2.47 6.19
N ALA A 42 9.54 -1.96 5.10
CA ALA A 42 9.82 -2.44 3.75
C ALA A 42 11.26 -2.15 3.31
N ALA A 43 11.80 -0.96 3.63
CA ALA A 43 13.20 -0.64 3.39
C ALA A 43 14.13 -1.57 4.20
N ALA A 44 13.82 -1.80 5.48
CA ALA A 44 14.55 -2.75 6.32
C ALA A 44 14.47 -4.20 5.78
N SER A 45 13.32 -4.60 5.24
CA SER A 45 13.17 -5.89 4.56
C SER A 45 14.11 -5.99 3.34
N SER A 46 14.19 -4.95 2.51
CA SER A 46 15.09 -4.96 1.35
C SER A 46 16.56 -5.03 1.72
N VAL A 47 16.99 -4.32 2.78
CA VAL A 47 18.34 -4.46 3.35
C VAL A 47 18.68 -5.92 3.63
N LYS A 48 17.75 -6.65 4.27
CA LYS A 48 17.92 -8.06 4.61
C LYS A 48 17.99 -8.90 3.33
N ARG A 49 17.08 -8.70 2.38
CA ARG A 49 17.09 -9.43 1.10
C ARG A 49 18.41 -9.26 0.34
N ILE A 50 18.89 -8.03 0.16
CA ILE A 50 20.13 -7.75 -0.57
C ILE A 50 21.32 -8.43 0.10
N ARG A 51 21.41 -8.39 1.44
CA ARG A 51 22.51 -9.04 2.17
C ARG A 51 22.41 -10.58 2.11
N ALA A 52 21.21 -11.14 2.10
CA ALA A 52 21.01 -12.57 1.86
C ALA A 52 21.48 -12.97 0.46
N GLU A 53 21.12 -12.20 -0.57
CA GLU A 53 21.53 -12.44 -1.97
C GLU A 53 23.05 -12.37 -2.15
N LEU A 54 23.72 -11.41 -1.50
CA LEU A 54 25.18 -11.31 -1.51
C LEU A 54 25.84 -12.52 -0.85
N ALA A 55 25.33 -12.96 0.31
CA ALA A 55 25.82 -14.15 0.99
C ALA A 55 25.61 -15.41 0.14
N PHE A 56 24.43 -15.55 -0.48
CA PHE A 56 24.10 -16.66 -1.37
C PHE A 56 25.05 -16.74 -2.57
N ARG A 57 25.35 -15.60 -3.20
CA ARG A 57 26.35 -15.52 -4.28
C ARG A 57 27.76 -15.85 -3.80
N ALA A 58 28.15 -15.36 -2.63
CA ALA A 58 29.48 -15.63 -2.06
C ALA A 58 29.70 -17.11 -1.74
N LEU A 59 28.63 -17.85 -1.42
CA LEU A 59 28.63 -19.31 -1.24
C LEU A 59 28.67 -20.09 -2.56
N GLY A 60 28.64 -19.43 -3.73
CA GLY A 60 28.60 -20.12 -5.02
C GLY A 60 27.24 -20.75 -5.33
N GLU A 61 26.18 -20.32 -4.66
CA GLU A 61 24.84 -20.87 -4.84
C GLU A 61 24.14 -20.39 -6.13
N VAL A 62 24.72 -19.40 -6.83
CA VAL A 62 24.21 -18.87 -8.09
C VAL A 62 25.07 -19.34 -9.26
N GLY A 63 24.51 -20.23 -10.09
CA GLY A 63 25.11 -20.71 -11.33
C GLY A 63 24.42 -20.16 -12.58
N LYS A 64 24.61 -20.82 -13.73
CA LYS A 64 23.83 -20.52 -14.95
C LYS A 64 22.37 -20.91 -14.72
N THR A 65 21.45 -20.30 -15.47
CA THR A 65 20.00 -20.58 -15.32
C THR A 65 19.67 -22.07 -15.46
N SER A 66 20.33 -22.79 -16.37
CA SER A 66 20.19 -24.24 -16.52
C SER A 66 20.53 -24.98 -15.22
N ASP A 67 21.61 -24.58 -14.57
CA ASP A 67 22.12 -25.22 -13.36
C ASP A 67 21.24 -24.87 -12.16
N ASN A 68 20.76 -23.63 -12.10
CA ASN A 68 19.82 -23.18 -11.06
C ASN A 68 18.49 -23.95 -11.14
N VAL A 69 17.97 -24.20 -12.34
CA VAL A 69 16.76 -25.03 -12.54
C VAL A 69 17.02 -26.47 -12.10
N ALA A 70 18.15 -27.06 -12.48
CA ALA A 70 18.51 -28.41 -12.05
C ALA A 70 18.63 -28.51 -10.51
N ARG A 71 19.26 -27.53 -9.86
CA ARG A 71 19.36 -27.42 -8.39
C ARG A 71 17.99 -27.29 -7.74
N ALA A 72 17.10 -26.46 -8.29
CA ALA A 72 15.75 -26.28 -7.77
C ALA A 72 14.92 -27.59 -7.84
N LEU A 73 15.05 -28.34 -8.94
CA LEU A 73 14.40 -29.64 -9.11
C LEU A 73 14.98 -30.72 -8.19
N ALA A 74 16.29 -30.68 -7.93
CA ALA A 74 16.95 -31.62 -7.02
C ALA A 74 16.61 -31.36 -5.54
N GLY A 75 16.14 -30.16 -5.21
CA GLY A 75 15.95 -29.71 -3.84
C GLY A 75 17.27 -29.24 -3.24
N LEU A 76 17.37 -27.94 -2.93
CA LEU A 76 18.49 -27.41 -2.18
C LEU A 76 18.25 -27.67 -0.68
N GLU A 77 19.10 -28.47 -0.04
CA GLU A 77 19.09 -28.69 1.40
C GLU A 77 20.20 -27.84 2.06
N PRO A 78 19.88 -26.66 2.61
CA PRO A 78 20.87 -25.85 3.30
C PRO A 78 21.25 -26.48 4.65
N GLU A 79 22.51 -26.38 5.01
CA GLU A 79 22.95 -26.75 6.35
C GLU A 79 22.28 -25.87 7.43
N SER A 80 21.88 -26.51 8.53
CA SER A 80 21.34 -25.79 9.70
C SER A 80 22.46 -25.04 10.43
N VAL A 81 22.34 -23.72 10.52
CA VAL A 81 23.32 -22.86 11.20
C VAL A 81 22.61 -21.97 12.22
N ALA A 82 23.16 -21.89 13.44
CA ALA A 82 22.69 -20.99 14.46
C ALA A 82 23.00 -19.53 14.09
N THR A 83 21.99 -18.67 14.05
CA THR A 83 22.08 -17.33 13.46
C THR A 83 22.31 -16.20 14.47
N GLY A 84 21.92 -16.38 15.73
CA GLY A 84 21.78 -15.28 16.68
C GLY A 84 20.59 -14.36 16.33
N PRO A 85 20.61 -13.07 16.72
CA PRO A 85 19.50 -12.14 16.45
C PRO A 85 19.30 -11.89 14.94
N VAL A 86 18.10 -12.16 14.43
CA VAL A 86 17.77 -12.03 12.98
C VAL A 86 17.28 -10.63 12.59
N THR A 87 16.66 -9.93 13.54
CA THR A 87 16.14 -8.56 13.39
C THR A 87 17.09 -7.49 13.92
N GLY A 88 18.36 -7.85 14.15
CA GLY A 88 19.40 -6.89 14.53
C GLY A 88 19.54 -5.77 13.49
N THR A 89 19.73 -4.55 13.98
CA THR A 89 19.72 -3.30 13.19
C THR A 89 21.02 -2.52 13.29
N GLY A 90 21.41 -1.89 12.17
CA GLY A 90 22.48 -0.90 12.15
C GLY A 90 22.07 0.40 12.85
N ALA A 91 23.00 1.35 12.99
CA ALA A 91 22.76 2.61 13.70
C ALA A 91 21.57 3.40 13.12
N ILE A 92 21.54 3.59 11.79
CA ILE A 92 20.46 4.30 11.10
C ILE A 92 19.11 3.59 11.31
N SER A 93 19.02 2.28 11.04
CA SER A 93 17.78 1.53 11.22
C SER A 93 17.28 1.56 12.67
N ARG A 94 18.18 1.53 13.67
CA ARG A 94 17.81 1.63 15.08
C ARG A 94 17.24 3.00 15.41
N ASP A 95 17.85 4.07 14.92
CA ASP A 95 17.34 5.43 15.10
C ASP A 95 15.93 5.57 14.51
N LEU A 96 15.74 5.16 13.25
CA LEU A 96 14.45 5.23 12.57
C LEU A 96 13.36 4.41 13.29
N LEU A 97 13.69 3.21 13.78
CA LEU A 97 12.74 2.40 14.56
C LEU A 97 12.40 3.02 15.92
N ASN A 98 13.33 3.74 16.55
CA ASN A 98 13.04 4.50 17.76
C ASN A 98 12.10 5.68 17.48
N ARG A 99 12.26 6.37 16.34
CA ARG A 99 11.29 7.39 15.90
C ARG A 99 9.91 6.77 15.69
N ALA A 100 9.84 5.64 15.00
CA ALA A 100 8.59 4.90 14.80
C ALA A 100 7.93 4.48 16.13
N ALA A 101 8.71 3.97 17.08
CA ALA A 101 8.21 3.57 18.39
C ALA A 101 7.60 4.76 19.17
N ARG A 102 8.21 5.95 19.11
CA ARG A 102 7.67 7.17 19.71
C ARG A 102 6.35 7.58 19.05
N ALA A 103 6.29 7.60 17.72
CA ALA A 103 5.06 7.93 16.99
C ALA A 103 3.90 6.95 17.31
N LEU A 104 4.21 5.65 17.45
CA LEU A 104 3.23 4.65 17.85
C LEU A 104 2.76 4.81 19.30
N ALA A 105 3.65 5.18 20.23
CA ALA A 105 3.28 5.50 21.60
C ALA A 105 2.30 6.69 21.70
N GLU A 106 2.32 7.58 20.70
CA GLU A 106 1.40 8.71 20.54
C GLU A 106 0.13 8.35 19.72
N GLY A 107 -0.04 7.09 19.31
CA GLY A 107 -1.22 6.61 18.58
C GLY A 107 -1.27 7.02 17.10
N ARG A 108 -0.21 7.60 16.55
CA ARG A 108 -0.15 8.14 15.18
C ARG A 108 0.84 7.36 14.29
N ASP A 109 0.97 7.77 13.03
CA ASP A 109 2.03 7.30 12.14
C ASP A 109 3.21 8.29 12.20
N LEU A 110 4.35 7.92 11.63
CA LEU A 110 5.45 8.85 11.38
C LEU A 110 4.97 9.96 10.43
N LEU A 111 5.31 11.21 10.74
CA LEU A 111 5.07 12.37 9.90
C LEU A 111 6.14 12.47 8.82
N ALA A 112 5.85 13.21 7.76
CA ALA A 112 6.82 13.50 6.69
C ALA A 112 8.06 14.25 7.21
N SER A 113 7.93 15.00 8.30
CA SER A 113 9.05 15.68 8.96
C SER A 113 9.91 14.76 9.84
N GLU A 114 9.47 13.53 10.11
CA GLU A 114 10.17 12.58 10.99
C GLU A 114 10.85 11.44 10.21
N LEU A 115 10.47 11.25 8.94
CA LEU A 115 11.00 10.21 8.06
C LEU A 115 11.10 10.73 6.63
N ASP A 116 12.32 11.00 6.18
CA ASP A 116 12.59 11.35 4.77
C ASP A 116 12.43 10.12 3.84
N ASP A 117 12.59 10.31 2.54
CA ASP A 117 12.70 9.23 1.58
C ASP A 117 13.88 8.31 1.90
N LEU A 118 13.60 7.00 1.89
CA LEU A 118 14.59 6.00 2.23
C LEU A 118 15.16 5.38 0.96
N PHE A 119 16.46 5.10 1.00
CA PHE A 119 17.19 4.49 -0.09
C PHE A 119 17.97 3.29 0.41
N VAL A 120 17.89 2.18 -0.31
CA VAL A 120 18.67 0.97 -0.01
C VAL A 120 19.63 0.70 -1.16
N CYS A 121 20.92 0.70 -0.87
CA CYS A 121 21.96 0.44 -1.85
C CYS A 121 21.84 -0.99 -2.40
N GLY A 122 21.64 -1.16 -3.71
CA GLY A 122 21.56 -2.49 -4.34
C GLY A 122 22.87 -3.29 -4.28
N GLY A 123 24.02 -2.62 -4.12
CA GLY A 123 25.33 -3.27 -4.04
C GLY A 123 25.66 -3.92 -2.70
N CYS A 124 25.33 -3.28 -1.56
CA CYS A 124 25.70 -3.77 -0.22
C CYS A 124 24.53 -3.81 0.78
N GLY A 125 23.36 -3.32 0.40
CA GLY A 125 22.19 -3.23 1.27
C GLY A 125 22.30 -2.15 2.34
N GLU A 126 23.16 -1.13 2.19
CA GLU A 126 23.18 0.00 3.12
C GLU A 126 21.88 0.80 3.03
N LEU A 127 21.30 1.17 4.19
CA LEU A 127 20.10 1.99 4.30
C LEU A 127 20.49 3.44 4.55
N MET A 128 19.90 4.35 3.79
CA MET A 128 20.06 5.80 3.95
C MET A 128 18.71 6.48 4.05
N GLU A 129 18.69 7.58 4.80
CA GLU A 129 17.59 8.53 4.86
C GLU A 129 18.03 9.78 4.09
N GLY A 130 17.22 10.21 3.12
CA GLY A 130 17.51 11.33 2.23
C GLY A 130 18.35 10.94 1.00
N PRO A 131 18.36 11.80 -0.04
CA PRO A 131 19.05 11.55 -1.30
C PRO A 131 20.58 11.56 -1.12
N THR A 132 21.25 10.62 -1.78
CA THR A 132 22.72 10.58 -1.92
C THR A 132 23.11 10.39 -3.39
N ASP A 133 24.34 10.77 -3.75
CA ASP A 133 24.90 10.58 -5.10
C ASP A 133 25.55 9.20 -5.26
N ALA A 134 26.16 8.69 -4.19
CA ALA A 134 26.80 7.38 -4.16
C ALA A 134 26.79 6.76 -2.75
N CYS A 135 26.95 5.44 -2.69
CA CYS A 135 26.98 4.69 -1.44
C CYS A 135 28.33 4.88 -0.76
N ALA A 136 28.34 5.42 0.46
CA ALA A 136 29.56 5.62 1.24
C ALA A 136 30.28 4.30 1.62
N ILE A 137 29.60 3.17 1.53
CA ILE A 137 30.13 1.86 1.91
C ILE A 137 30.80 1.14 0.73
N CYS A 138 30.18 1.14 -0.45
CA CYS A 138 30.64 0.34 -1.59
C CYS A 138 30.77 1.11 -2.91
N GLY A 139 30.47 2.41 -2.94
CA GLY A 139 30.61 3.26 -4.14
C GLY A 139 29.53 3.05 -5.21
N THR A 140 28.48 2.28 -4.94
CA THR A 140 27.32 2.15 -5.86
C THR A 140 26.73 3.53 -6.13
N VAL A 141 26.55 3.87 -7.40
CA VAL A 141 25.96 5.14 -7.86
C VAL A 141 24.44 5.17 -7.66
N ARG A 142 23.85 6.37 -7.63
CA ARG A 142 22.41 6.61 -7.36
C ARG A 142 21.45 5.69 -8.12
N GLU A 143 21.75 5.33 -9.36
CA GLU A 143 20.92 4.46 -10.20
C GLU A 143 20.85 3.02 -9.67
N GLY A 144 21.80 2.61 -8.83
CA GLY A 144 21.85 1.29 -8.20
C GLY A 144 21.09 1.19 -6.88
N PHE A 145 20.33 2.22 -6.48
CA PHE A 145 19.57 2.22 -5.23
C PHE A 145 18.11 1.84 -5.47
N GLN A 146 17.53 1.15 -4.50
CA GLN A 146 16.09 1.00 -4.38
C GLN A 146 15.52 2.16 -3.57
N SER A 147 14.53 2.87 -4.13
CA SER A 147 13.83 3.94 -3.43
C SER A 147 12.61 3.42 -2.68
N PHE A 148 12.34 4.05 -1.55
CA PHE A 148 11.15 3.85 -0.73
C PHE A 148 10.61 5.24 -0.39
N ARG A 149 9.82 5.79 -1.29
CA ARG A 149 9.34 7.18 -1.20
C ARG A 149 7.98 7.26 -0.54
N ALA A 150 7.74 8.37 0.17
CA ALA A 150 6.42 8.61 0.75
C ALA A 150 5.34 8.65 -0.35
N ALA A 151 5.71 9.22 -1.50
CA ALA A 151 4.88 9.33 -2.69
C ALA A 151 4.48 7.96 -3.28
N GLU A 152 5.41 7.00 -3.34
CA GLU A 152 5.16 5.65 -3.89
C GLU A 152 4.09 4.87 -3.09
N ALA A 153 3.88 5.21 -1.81
CA ALA A 153 2.83 4.60 -1.01
C ALA A 153 1.41 4.95 -1.49
N MET A 154 1.25 5.98 -2.32
CA MET A 154 -0.05 6.46 -2.76
C MET A 154 -0.50 5.87 -4.10
N GLY A 155 0.40 5.30 -4.91
CA GLY A 155 0.13 4.74 -6.25
C GLY A 155 0.67 5.61 -7.40
N ASN A 156 0.71 5.05 -8.62
CA ASN A 156 1.44 5.62 -9.77
C ASN A 156 0.61 5.78 -11.05
N LEU A 157 -0.71 5.59 -11.01
CA LEU A 157 -1.59 5.76 -12.16
C LEU A 157 -1.53 7.19 -12.70
N GLY A 158 -1.52 7.30 -14.02
CA GLY A 158 -1.67 8.58 -14.72
C GLY A 158 -3.09 9.15 -14.65
N PRO A 159 -3.27 10.46 -14.95
CA PRO A 159 -4.57 11.14 -14.92
C PRO A 159 -5.71 10.42 -15.63
N THR A 160 -5.46 9.90 -16.84
CA THR A 160 -6.47 9.19 -17.63
C THR A 160 -6.97 7.93 -16.92
N SER A 161 -6.07 7.16 -16.32
CA SER A 161 -6.41 5.94 -15.57
C SER A 161 -7.14 6.26 -14.27
N ILE A 162 -6.78 7.35 -13.59
CA ILE A 162 -7.50 7.85 -12.42
C ILE A 162 -8.94 8.21 -12.81
N MET A 163 -9.13 9.06 -13.82
CA MET A 163 -10.46 9.47 -14.30
C MET A 163 -11.33 8.28 -14.67
N ARG A 164 -10.80 7.35 -15.46
CA ARG A 164 -11.52 6.14 -15.88
C ARG A 164 -11.99 5.32 -14.68
N ARG A 165 -11.14 5.11 -13.67
CA ARG A 165 -11.50 4.33 -12.48
C ARG A 165 -12.54 5.06 -11.63
N LEU A 166 -12.42 6.39 -11.51
CA LEU A 166 -13.42 7.20 -10.81
C LEU A 166 -14.79 7.10 -11.47
N GLU A 167 -14.86 7.13 -12.81
CA GLU A 167 -16.09 6.99 -13.59
C GLU A 167 -16.71 5.60 -13.47
N GLN A 168 -15.89 4.54 -13.47
CA GLN A 168 -16.35 3.15 -13.42
C GLN A 168 -16.98 2.76 -12.07
N SER A 169 -16.57 3.41 -10.98
CA SER A 169 -16.97 3.03 -9.62
C SER A 169 -18.48 3.02 -9.40
N ILE A 170 -19.20 3.96 -10.01
CA ILE A 170 -20.67 4.08 -9.89
C ILE A 170 -21.32 2.80 -10.40
N THR A 171 -20.93 2.34 -11.59
CA THR A 171 -21.47 1.12 -12.20
C THR A 171 -21.05 -0.12 -11.43
N THR A 172 -19.81 -0.16 -10.93
CA THR A 172 -19.33 -1.29 -10.11
C THR A 172 -20.10 -1.41 -8.80
N ILE A 173 -20.28 -0.31 -8.06
CA ILE A 173 -21.03 -0.31 -6.79
C ILE A 173 -22.48 -0.71 -7.03
N HIS A 174 -23.11 -0.18 -8.08
CA HIS A 174 -24.46 -0.58 -8.48
C HIS A 174 -24.57 -2.10 -8.71
N ALA A 175 -23.64 -2.68 -9.47
CA ALA A 175 -23.62 -4.12 -9.72
C ALA A 175 -23.41 -4.94 -8.43
N LEU A 176 -22.60 -4.44 -7.49
CA LEU A 176 -22.33 -5.12 -6.22
C LEU A 176 -23.55 -5.15 -5.28
N MET A 177 -24.45 -4.18 -5.38
CA MET A 177 -25.69 -4.12 -4.58
C MET A 177 -26.93 -4.68 -5.30
N SER A 178 -26.89 -4.85 -6.62
CA SER A 178 -28.04 -5.33 -7.42
C SER A 178 -28.49 -6.72 -6.98
N ASP A 179 -29.80 -7.01 -7.04
CA ASP A 179 -30.37 -8.33 -6.74
C ASP A 179 -30.15 -8.84 -5.29
N ILE A 180 -29.87 -7.94 -4.34
CA ILE A 180 -29.80 -8.25 -2.91
C ILE A 180 -30.84 -7.40 -2.18
N ASP A 181 -31.62 -8.03 -1.31
CA ASP A 181 -32.57 -7.33 -0.45
C ASP A 181 -31.86 -6.31 0.44
N GLU A 182 -32.45 -5.12 0.59
CA GLU A 182 -31.83 -4.02 1.31
C GLU A 182 -31.51 -4.38 2.77
N GLU A 183 -32.37 -5.18 3.41
CA GLU A 183 -32.16 -5.67 4.77
C GLU A 183 -30.84 -6.46 4.89
N LEU A 184 -30.47 -7.25 3.87
CA LEU A 184 -29.21 -8.00 3.85
C LEU A 184 -28.00 -7.09 3.64
N LEU A 185 -28.14 -6.03 2.84
CA LEU A 185 -27.08 -5.03 2.65
C LEU A 185 -26.76 -4.24 3.92
N ALA A 186 -27.68 -4.23 4.90
CA ALA A 186 -27.49 -3.62 6.22
C ALA A 186 -26.81 -4.56 7.24
N VAL A 187 -26.70 -5.86 6.96
CA VAL A 187 -26.10 -6.86 7.87
C VAL A 187 -24.58 -6.74 7.86
N ARG A 188 -23.96 -6.68 9.04
CA ARG A 188 -22.50 -6.70 9.17
C ARG A 188 -21.97 -8.12 9.05
N ALA A 189 -20.88 -8.30 8.31
CA ALA A 189 -20.11 -9.52 8.38
C ALA A 189 -19.45 -9.70 9.75
N VAL A 190 -19.12 -10.94 10.10
CA VAL A 190 -18.42 -11.28 11.35
C VAL A 190 -17.06 -10.57 11.38
N GLY A 191 -16.90 -9.60 12.28
CA GLY A 191 -15.69 -8.78 12.38
C GLY A 191 -15.50 -7.75 11.26
N GLY A 192 -16.51 -7.56 10.40
CA GLY A 192 -16.48 -6.65 9.24
C GLY A 192 -17.56 -5.56 9.28
N TYR A 193 -17.73 -4.89 8.15
CA TYR A 193 -18.76 -3.88 7.93
C TYR A 193 -19.86 -4.42 7.00
N SER A 194 -21.00 -3.73 6.92
CA SER A 194 -22.03 -4.02 5.92
C SER A 194 -21.78 -3.29 4.61
N ILE A 195 -22.42 -3.74 3.53
CA ILE A 195 -22.32 -3.06 2.22
C ILE A 195 -22.83 -1.61 2.32
N LYS A 196 -23.90 -1.34 3.08
CA LYS A 196 -24.40 0.03 3.30
C LYS A 196 -23.41 0.93 4.04
N GLU A 197 -22.71 0.40 5.05
CA GLU A 197 -21.63 1.13 5.74
C GLU A 197 -20.50 1.49 4.78
N LEU A 198 -20.11 0.56 3.91
CA LEU A 198 -19.06 0.78 2.92
C LEU A 198 -19.47 1.81 1.86
N ILE A 199 -20.70 1.79 1.35
CA ILE A 199 -21.19 2.78 0.37
C ILE A 199 -21.13 4.20 0.93
N GLY A 200 -21.68 4.42 2.12
CA GLY A 200 -21.64 5.75 2.75
C GLY A 200 -20.21 6.21 3.04
N HIS A 201 -19.34 5.30 3.52
CA HIS A 201 -17.92 5.60 3.73
C HIS A 201 -17.17 5.97 2.45
N LEU A 202 -17.49 5.34 1.32
CA LEU A 202 -16.92 5.69 0.03
C LEU A 202 -17.37 7.08 -0.43
N ALA A 203 -18.64 7.44 -0.21
CA ALA A 203 -19.14 8.77 -0.52
C ALA A 203 -18.38 9.84 0.28
N ASP A 204 -18.27 9.63 1.60
CA ASP A 204 -17.55 10.56 2.47
C ASP A 204 -16.06 10.69 2.11
N THR A 205 -15.42 9.58 1.71
CA THR A 205 -14.01 9.58 1.28
C THR A 205 -13.85 10.39 -0.01
N ASP A 206 -14.80 10.28 -0.93
CA ASP A 206 -14.81 11.04 -2.17
C ASP A 206 -14.91 12.55 -1.91
N GLU A 207 -15.68 12.97 -0.92
CA GLU A 207 -15.77 14.39 -0.52
C GLU A 207 -14.43 14.91 0.02
N VAL A 208 -13.75 14.14 0.87
CA VAL A 208 -12.41 14.49 1.38
C VAL A 208 -11.39 14.60 0.25
N PHE A 209 -11.45 13.68 -0.72
CA PHE A 209 -10.60 13.76 -1.90
C PHE A 209 -10.90 15.02 -2.72
N ARG A 210 -12.18 15.32 -2.96
CA ARG A 210 -12.62 16.51 -3.71
C ARG A 210 -12.19 17.81 -3.04
N GLU A 211 -12.32 17.91 -1.72
CA GLU A 211 -11.85 19.07 -0.95
C GLU A 211 -10.33 19.27 -1.13
N ARG A 212 -9.54 18.20 -1.00
CA ARG A 212 -8.09 18.26 -1.19
C ARG A 212 -7.70 18.62 -2.62
N ALA A 213 -8.42 18.08 -3.60
CA ALA A 213 -8.20 18.41 -5.00
C ALA A 213 -8.46 19.89 -5.26
N TRP A 214 -9.58 20.42 -4.76
CA TRP A 214 -9.92 21.83 -4.85
C TRP A 214 -8.86 22.72 -4.21
N LEU A 215 -8.41 22.40 -2.98
CA LEU A 215 -7.33 23.15 -2.31
C LEU A 215 -6.06 23.20 -3.16
N ILE A 216 -5.60 22.06 -3.70
CA ILE A 216 -4.38 21.98 -4.52
C ILE A 216 -4.52 22.81 -5.81
N LEU A 217 -5.71 22.86 -6.39
CA LEU A 217 -5.97 23.57 -7.64
C LEU A 217 -6.06 25.09 -7.43
N GLU A 218 -6.67 25.54 -6.33
CA GLU A 218 -6.95 26.95 -6.08
C GLU A 218 -5.86 27.67 -5.29
N LEU A 219 -5.11 26.96 -4.45
CA LEU A 219 -4.11 27.54 -3.57
C LEU A 219 -2.70 27.12 -3.99
N ASP A 220 -1.73 27.97 -3.67
CA ASP A 220 -0.32 27.64 -3.86
C ASP A 220 0.21 26.90 -2.63
N GLU A 221 0.62 25.65 -2.84
CA GLU A 221 1.18 24.74 -1.83
C GLU A 221 0.36 24.63 -0.51
N PRO A 222 -0.96 24.41 -0.58
CA PRO A 222 -1.81 24.39 0.61
C PRO A 222 -1.41 23.28 1.56
N ARG A 223 -1.56 23.52 2.86
CA ARG A 223 -1.52 22.45 3.86
C ARG A 223 -2.82 21.64 3.75
N LEU A 224 -2.69 20.37 3.41
CA LEU A 224 -3.84 19.48 3.28
C LEU A 224 -4.35 19.06 4.65
N PRO A 225 -5.68 19.00 4.87
CA PRO A 225 -6.26 18.53 6.11
C PRO A 225 -5.73 17.15 6.48
N ALA A 226 -5.16 17.05 7.69
CA ALA A 226 -4.68 15.80 8.26
C ALA A 226 -5.81 14.82 8.55
N ALA A 227 -7.07 15.31 8.56
CA ALA A 227 -8.24 14.55 8.88
C ALA A 227 -8.17 13.23 8.12
N HIS A 228 -7.95 12.16 8.90
CA HIS A 228 -8.13 10.83 8.40
C HIS A 228 -9.53 10.82 7.78
N PRO A 229 -9.71 10.27 6.57
CA PRO A 229 -11.03 10.09 6.00
C PRO A 229 -11.95 9.54 7.07
N PRO A 230 -13.23 9.91 7.06
CA PRO A 230 -14.20 9.43 8.03
C PRO A 230 -13.95 7.96 8.32
N LYS A 231 -13.71 7.66 9.60
CA LYS A 231 -13.37 6.29 9.99
C LYS A 231 -14.61 5.45 9.75
N LEU A 232 -14.43 4.27 9.18
CA LEU A 232 -15.50 3.26 9.06
C LEU A 232 -16.22 2.97 10.39
N ALA A 233 -15.56 3.16 11.53
CA ALA A 233 -16.20 3.07 12.85
C ALA A 233 -17.38 4.05 13.04
N LYS A 234 -17.45 5.14 12.27
CA LYS A 234 -18.58 6.10 12.26
C LYS A 234 -19.63 5.79 11.19
N ALA A 235 -19.36 4.83 10.30
CA ALA A 235 -20.24 4.49 9.19
C ALA A 235 -21.51 3.73 9.64
N GLU A 236 -21.60 3.33 10.91
CA GLU A 236 -22.75 2.61 11.47
C GLU A 236 -24.09 3.30 11.18
N VAL A 237 -24.10 4.63 11.15
CA VAL A 237 -25.29 5.44 10.85
C VAL A 237 -25.88 5.11 9.47
N TYR A 238 -25.06 4.71 8.49
CA TYR A 238 -25.51 4.41 7.14
C TYR A 238 -26.38 3.15 7.05
N ARG A 239 -26.32 2.23 8.04
CA ARG A 239 -27.15 1.03 8.02
C ARG A 239 -28.65 1.35 8.04
N THR A 240 -29.04 2.45 8.68
CA THR A 240 -30.45 2.84 8.83
C THR A 240 -30.95 3.77 7.72
N HIS A 241 -30.07 4.25 6.83
CA HIS A 241 -30.46 5.12 5.71
C HIS A 241 -31.00 4.27 4.56
N PRO A 242 -32.02 4.70 3.80
CA PRO A 242 -32.44 3.99 2.59
C PRO A 242 -31.28 3.78 1.60
N LEU A 243 -31.19 2.61 0.98
CA LEU A 243 -30.13 2.30 0.02
C LEU A 243 -30.12 3.29 -1.15
N ALA A 244 -31.30 3.69 -1.63
CA ALA A 244 -31.45 4.66 -2.70
C ALA A 244 -30.78 5.99 -2.35
N ASP A 245 -31.00 6.50 -1.13
CA ASP A 245 -30.44 7.77 -0.67
C ASP A 245 -28.91 7.69 -0.53
N LEU A 246 -28.38 6.57 -0.02
CA LEU A 246 -26.93 6.35 0.10
C LEU A 246 -26.25 6.31 -1.27
N PHE A 247 -26.86 5.60 -2.22
CA PHE A 247 -26.31 5.47 -3.56
C PHE A 247 -26.42 6.78 -4.34
N GLU A 248 -27.54 7.50 -4.22
CA GLU A 248 -27.70 8.84 -4.80
C GLU A 248 -26.66 9.81 -4.23
N HIS A 249 -26.41 9.78 -2.92
CA HIS A 249 -25.36 10.59 -2.31
C HIS A 249 -23.97 10.28 -2.88
N PHE A 250 -23.61 9.00 -3.01
CA PHE A 250 -22.36 8.59 -3.64
C PHE A 250 -22.27 9.08 -5.09
N GLN A 251 -23.33 8.89 -5.89
CA GLN A 251 -23.39 9.32 -7.29
C GLN A 251 -23.18 10.83 -7.42
N ASN A 252 -23.87 11.62 -6.60
CA ASN A 252 -23.76 13.07 -6.59
C ASN A 252 -22.36 13.53 -6.19
N SER A 253 -21.78 12.93 -5.15
CA SER A 253 -20.40 13.21 -4.71
C SER A 253 -19.40 12.91 -5.84
N ARG A 254 -19.48 11.71 -6.43
CA ARG A 254 -18.59 11.29 -7.53
C ARG A 254 -18.74 12.17 -8.75
N GLN A 255 -19.95 12.58 -9.11
CA GLN A 255 -20.18 13.48 -10.25
C GLN A 255 -19.50 14.84 -10.03
N GLN A 256 -19.61 15.43 -8.84
CA GLN A 256 -18.91 16.68 -8.50
C GLN A 256 -17.38 16.52 -8.59
N THR A 257 -16.86 15.38 -8.13
CA THR A 257 -15.43 15.06 -8.22
C THR A 257 -14.97 14.94 -9.68
N LEU A 258 -15.74 14.25 -10.52
CA LEU A 258 -15.44 14.14 -11.95
C LEU A 258 -15.51 15.48 -12.66
N ASP A 259 -16.49 16.32 -12.34
CA ASP A 259 -16.64 17.65 -12.92
C ASP A 259 -15.47 18.58 -12.55
N LEU A 260 -14.98 18.51 -11.30
CA LEU A 260 -13.78 19.25 -10.86
C LEU A 260 -12.51 18.83 -11.63
N LEU A 261 -12.36 17.53 -11.91
CA LEU A 261 -11.15 16.98 -12.51
C LEU A 261 -11.18 16.98 -14.05
N ARG A 262 -12.35 17.13 -14.65
CA ARG A 262 -12.53 17.05 -16.10
C ARG A 262 -11.79 18.20 -16.80
N GLY A 263 -10.99 17.84 -17.81
CA GLY A 263 -10.26 18.80 -18.62
C GLY A 263 -9.02 19.41 -17.95
N LEU A 264 -8.64 18.96 -16.74
CA LEU A 264 -7.41 19.38 -16.11
C LEU A 264 -6.19 19.07 -16.99
N THR A 265 -5.30 20.05 -17.14
CA THR A 265 -4.05 19.88 -17.89
C THR A 265 -3.06 19.02 -17.11
N ALA A 266 -2.05 18.48 -17.82
CA ALA A 266 -0.95 17.78 -17.17
C ALA A 266 -0.20 18.66 -16.13
N ALA A 267 -0.19 19.98 -16.30
CA ALA A 267 0.37 20.90 -15.32
C ALA A 267 -0.51 21.01 -14.06
N ALA A 268 -1.83 21.08 -14.22
CA ALA A 268 -2.77 21.11 -13.09
C ALA A 268 -2.67 19.84 -12.24
N TRP A 269 -2.57 18.67 -12.87
CA TRP A 269 -2.33 17.38 -12.20
C TRP A 269 -1.00 17.32 -11.43
N ARG A 270 -0.01 18.13 -11.82
CA ARG A 270 1.29 18.23 -11.14
C ARG A 270 1.33 19.30 -10.04
N ARG A 271 0.27 20.10 -9.85
CA ARG A 271 0.17 21.01 -8.69
C ARG A 271 0.25 20.21 -7.40
N THR A 272 0.88 20.80 -6.38
CA THR A 272 1.25 20.12 -5.13
C THR A 272 0.58 20.73 -3.91
N GLY A 273 0.31 19.88 -2.92
CA GLY A 273 -0.07 20.29 -1.57
C GLY A 273 0.82 19.63 -0.52
N ASN A 274 0.81 20.17 0.70
CA ASN A 274 1.59 19.71 1.84
C ASN A 274 0.77 18.77 2.73
N HIS A 275 1.00 17.46 2.63
CA HIS A 275 0.35 16.43 3.45
C HIS A 275 1.18 16.09 4.69
N PRO A 276 0.59 16.07 5.91
CA PRO A 276 1.34 15.81 7.15
C PRO A 276 2.10 14.47 7.19
N ILE A 277 1.52 13.44 6.56
CA ILE A 277 2.13 12.09 6.48
C ILE A 277 3.03 11.93 5.25
N PHE A 278 2.65 12.51 4.10
CA PHE A 278 3.28 12.16 2.82
C PHE A 278 4.19 13.28 2.28
N GLY A 279 4.26 14.42 2.97
CA GLY A 279 5.04 15.57 2.54
C GLY A 279 4.39 16.28 1.37
N ILE A 280 5.22 16.81 0.47
CA ILE A 280 4.76 17.46 -0.75
C ILE A 280 4.23 16.39 -1.70
N VAL A 281 2.94 16.45 -2.00
CA VAL A 281 2.25 15.47 -2.85
C VAL A 281 1.52 16.16 -3.99
N PRO A 282 1.68 15.71 -5.24
CA PRO A 282 0.92 16.24 -6.37
C PRO A 282 -0.52 15.73 -6.35
N LEU A 283 -1.41 16.42 -7.07
CA LEU A 283 -2.80 16.00 -7.22
C LEU A 283 -2.93 14.56 -7.76
N THR A 284 -2.04 14.13 -8.66
CA THR A 284 -2.02 12.74 -9.14
C THR A 284 -1.91 11.72 -8.02
N HIS A 285 -1.14 12.02 -6.97
CA HIS A 285 -0.96 11.09 -5.86
C HIS A 285 -2.20 11.06 -4.96
N GLN A 286 -2.88 12.19 -4.74
CA GLN A 286 -4.18 12.20 -4.08
C GLN A 286 -5.21 11.38 -4.86
N GLY A 287 -5.19 11.47 -6.20
CA GLY A 287 -6.04 10.66 -7.08
C GLY A 287 -5.75 9.16 -6.95
N ASN A 288 -4.47 8.77 -6.93
CA ASN A 288 -4.11 7.37 -6.70
C ASN A 288 -4.52 6.86 -5.32
N TRP A 289 -4.40 7.71 -4.29
CA TRP A 289 -4.80 7.35 -2.93
C TRP A 289 -6.29 7.06 -2.80
N VAL A 290 -7.17 7.88 -3.39
CA VAL A 290 -8.62 7.61 -3.36
C VAL A 290 -8.98 6.35 -4.14
N ILE A 291 -8.31 6.12 -5.29
CA ILE A 291 -8.51 4.91 -6.10
C ILE A 291 -8.12 3.63 -5.35
N GLU A 292 -6.96 3.60 -4.72
CA GLU A 292 -6.52 2.39 -4.00
C GLU A 292 -7.39 2.13 -2.76
N HIS A 293 -7.79 3.19 -2.05
CA HIS A 293 -8.70 3.08 -0.93
C HIS A 293 -10.07 2.52 -1.37
N GLU A 294 -10.64 3.07 -2.44
CA GLU A 294 -11.91 2.59 -3.00
C GLU A 294 -11.79 1.13 -3.46
N ARG A 295 -10.74 0.79 -4.21
CA ARG A 295 -10.50 -0.57 -4.70
C ARG A 295 -10.49 -1.60 -3.57
N SER A 296 -9.84 -1.29 -2.45
CA SER A 296 -9.83 -2.17 -1.28
C SER A 296 -11.25 -2.46 -0.77
N HIS A 297 -12.12 -1.46 -0.74
CA HIS A 297 -13.51 -1.63 -0.30
C HIS A 297 -14.40 -2.26 -1.36
N LEU A 298 -14.13 -2.06 -2.66
CA LEU A 298 -14.84 -2.79 -3.72
C LEU A 298 -14.56 -4.30 -3.66
N VAL A 299 -13.32 -4.70 -3.37
CA VAL A 299 -12.97 -6.12 -3.14
C VAL A 299 -13.67 -6.65 -1.87
N GLU A 300 -13.72 -5.85 -0.81
CA GLU A 300 -14.46 -6.21 0.41
C GLU A 300 -15.96 -6.41 0.12
N MET A 301 -16.60 -5.46 -0.57
CA MET A 301 -18.00 -5.55 -0.99
C MET A 301 -18.27 -6.75 -1.90
N ALA A 302 -17.34 -7.10 -2.80
CA ALA A 302 -17.43 -8.28 -3.63
C ALA A 302 -17.47 -9.58 -2.80
N GLN A 303 -16.59 -9.68 -1.79
CA GLN A 303 -16.60 -10.82 -0.87
C GLN A 303 -17.90 -10.86 -0.05
N LEU A 304 -18.36 -9.72 0.46
CA LEU A 304 -19.62 -9.61 1.21
C LEU A 304 -20.82 -10.04 0.35
N ARG A 305 -20.89 -9.58 -0.90
CA ARG A 305 -21.92 -10.00 -1.86
C ARG A 305 -21.92 -11.51 -2.05
N HIS A 306 -20.74 -12.08 -2.30
CA HIS A 306 -20.58 -13.52 -2.44
C HIS A 306 -21.13 -14.25 -1.20
N ASP A 307 -20.68 -13.86 0.00
CA ASP A 307 -21.08 -14.50 1.24
C ASP A 307 -22.59 -14.40 1.49
N LEU A 308 -23.22 -13.26 1.22
CA LEU A 308 -24.67 -13.07 1.38
C LEU A 308 -25.47 -13.98 0.43
N LEU A 309 -25.06 -14.07 -0.84
CA LEU A 309 -25.72 -14.92 -1.82
C LEU A 309 -25.53 -16.41 -1.50
N HIS A 310 -24.34 -16.83 -1.06
CA HIS A 310 -24.04 -18.22 -0.73
C HIS A 310 -24.67 -18.68 0.59
N GLN A 311 -24.82 -17.80 1.57
CA GLN A 311 -25.52 -18.13 2.82
C GLN A 311 -27.03 -18.32 2.61
N HIS A 312 -27.60 -17.75 1.53
CA HIS A 312 -29.02 -17.85 1.18
C HIS A 312 -29.36 -18.97 0.17
N ASP A 313 -28.40 -19.50 -0.58
CA ASP A 313 -28.64 -20.61 -1.52
C ASP A 313 -27.53 -21.68 -1.48
N GLN A 314 -27.66 -22.66 -0.56
CA GLN A 314 -26.75 -23.80 -0.45
C GLN A 314 -26.78 -24.73 -1.68
N PHE A 315 -27.77 -24.60 -2.56
CA PHE A 315 -28.01 -25.55 -3.66
C PHE A 315 -27.70 -24.98 -5.04
N ASN A 316 -27.50 -23.66 -5.17
CA ASN A 316 -27.16 -23.03 -6.45
C ASN A 316 -26.11 -21.90 -6.27
N PRO A 317 -24.81 -22.23 -6.21
CA PRO A 317 -23.78 -21.22 -6.00
C PRO A 317 -23.77 -20.18 -7.13
N PRO A 318 -23.78 -18.86 -6.84
CA PRO A 318 -23.68 -17.84 -7.87
C PRO A 318 -22.36 -17.94 -8.65
N VAL A 319 -22.45 -17.82 -9.97
CA VAL A 319 -21.28 -17.75 -10.85
C VAL A 319 -20.74 -16.31 -10.81
N LEU A 320 -19.55 -16.13 -10.22
CA LEU A 320 -18.85 -14.84 -10.25
C LEU A 320 -18.44 -14.51 -11.71
N PRO A 321 -18.58 -13.26 -12.17
CA PRO A 321 -17.98 -12.83 -13.44
C PRO A 321 -16.46 -13.00 -13.37
N PRO A 322 -15.77 -13.34 -14.48
CA PRO A 322 -14.33 -13.59 -14.48
C PRO A 322 -13.49 -12.40 -14.01
N ASN A 323 -14.02 -11.17 -14.12
CA ASN A 323 -13.39 -9.94 -13.64
C ASN A 323 -14.42 -9.05 -12.94
N LEU A 324 -14.67 -9.28 -11.65
CA LEU A 324 -15.59 -8.44 -10.85
C LEU A 324 -14.97 -7.08 -10.49
N VAL A 325 -13.65 -7.04 -10.35
CA VAL A 325 -12.84 -5.83 -10.22
C VAL A 325 -11.86 -5.83 -11.38
N ALA A 326 -11.87 -4.79 -12.22
CA ALA A 326 -11.00 -4.73 -13.39
C ALA A 326 -9.53 -4.89 -12.99
N GLU A 327 -8.82 -5.82 -13.67
CA GLU A 327 -7.40 -6.08 -13.45
C GLU A 327 -6.57 -4.79 -13.50
N ILE A 328 -5.58 -4.73 -12.61
CA ILE A 328 -4.52 -3.73 -12.66
C ILE A 328 -3.48 -4.29 -13.62
N LEU A 329 -3.39 -3.72 -14.82
CA LEU A 329 -2.12 -3.74 -15.53
C LEU A 329 -1.19 -2.83 -14.72
N GLU A 330 -0.27 -3.43 -13.97
CA GLU A 330 0.88 -2.73 -13.39
C GLU A 330 1.81 -2.33 -14.55
N GLY A 331 1.47 -1.22 -15.24
CA GLY A 331 2.32 -0.66 -16.29
C GLY A 331 1.57 -0.21 -17.53
N GLU A 332 1.04 1.01 -17.48
CA GLU A 332 1.09 1.98 -18.59
C GLU A 332 1.53 3.34 -18.04
#